data_AF-A0A955TXL0-F1
#
_entry.id   AF-A0A955TXL0-F1
#
_cell.length_a   1.000
_cell.length_b   1.000
_cell.length_c   1.000
_cell.angle_alpha   90.00
_cell.angle_beta   90.00
_cell.angle_gamma   90.00
#
_symmetry.space_group_name_H-M   'P 1'
#
loop_
_entity.id
_entity.type
_entity.pdbx_description
1 polymer ?
#
loop_
_entity_poly.entity_id
_entity_poly.type
_entity_poly.pdbx_seq_one_letter_code
_entity_poly.pdbx_strand_id
1 'polypeptide(L)'
;MARPSEIEPSQVIETLGELIAALTTFSAKVPAQSFMSIPGGIRPQEEDVESYEETVYRFRDRAGITYKALSPLFLNSLEAFEAGKVFDAVPPLQQAVEQLVQLHKDEKVQFNKAEQDRIRDLYHRLHKLFPEANKPEVDLPPPTTY
;
A
#
# COMPACT_ATOMS: atom_id res chain seq x y z
N MET A 1 -27.64 6.59 -20.78
CA MET A 1 -26.99 6.31 -19.47
C MET A 1 -25.59 5.81 -19.77
N ALA A 2 -24.56 6.61 -19.53
CA ALA A 2 -23.19 6.14 -19.66
C ALA A 2 -22.93 5.17 -18.49
N ARG A 3 -22.46 3.96 -18.78
CA ARG A 3 -21.91 3.09 -17.73
C ARG A 3 -20.79 3.89 -17.05
N PRO A 4 -20.69 3.93 -15.71
CA PRO A 4 -19.47 4.44 -15.10
C PRO A 4 -18.32 3.62 -15.71
N SER A 5 -17.41 4.30 -16.40
CA SER A 5 -16.25 3.65 -17.00
C SER A 5 -15.52 2.93 -15.87
N GLU A 6 -15.42 1.61 -15.95
CA GLU A 6 -14.62 0.83 -14.99
C GLU A 6 -13.20 1.39 -14.98
N ILE A 7 -12.57 1.43 -13.80
CA ILE A 7 -11.23 1.97 -13.66
C ILE A 7 -10.22 1.21 -14.54
N GLU A 8 -9.40 1.95 -15.28
CA GLU A 8 -8.38 1.37 -16.16
C GLU A 8 -7.19 0.83 -15.34
N PRO A 9 -6.46 -0.20 -15.81
CA PRO A 9 -5.30 -0.76 -15.11
C PRO A 9 -4.26 0.29 -14.69
N SER A 10 -3.98 1.24 -15.58
CA SER A 10 -3.06 2.36 -15.33
C SER A 10 -3.54 3.26 -14.18
N GLN A 11 -4.84 3.53 -14.10
CA GLN A 11 -5.44 4.34 -13.03
C GLN A 11 -5.40 3.64 -11.68
N VAL A 12 -5.50 2.30 -11.66
CA VAL A 12 -5.32 1.51 -10.42
C VAL A 12 -3.89 1.64 -9.91
N ILE A 13 -2.90 1.54 -10.81
CA ILE A 13 -1.48 1.71 -10.48
C ILE A 13 -1.19 3.14 -10.00
N GLU A 14 -1.79 4.14 -10.64
CA GLU A 14 -1.68 5.55 -10.23
C GLU A 14 -2.27 5.79 -8.83
N THR A 15 -3.48 5.27 -8.58
CA THR A 15 -4.11 5.33 -7.26
C THR A 15 -3.19 4.72 -6.19
N LEU A 16 -2.68 3.52 -6.43
CA LEU A 16 -1.75 2.87 -5.50
C LEU A 16 -0.47 3.70 -5.28
N GLY A 17 0.05 4.32 -6.35
CA GLY A 17 1.18 5.22 -6.29
C GLY A 17 0.94 6.47 -5.42
N GLU A 18 -0.25 7.07 -5.53
CA GLU A 18 -0.68 8.21 -4.70
C GLU A 18 -0.72 7.83 -3.20
N LEU A 19 -1.33 6.70 -2.87
CA LEU A 19 -1.39 6.21 -1.49
C LEU A 19 0.01 5.95 -0.91
N ILE A 20 0.90 5.32 -1.70
CA ILE A 20 2.29 5.07 -1.29
C ILE A 20 3.08 6.37 -1.13
N ALA A 21 2.85 7.36 -1.98
CA ALA A 21 3.50 8.67 -1.89
C ALA A 21 3.09 9.41 -0.62
N ALA A 22 1.81 9.36 -0.24
CA ALA A 22 1.32 9.93 1.01
C ALA A 22 1.98 9.26 2.22
N LEU A 23 2.04 7.92 2.27
CA LEU A 23 2.74 7.19 3.34
C LEU A 23 4.22 7.54 3.41
N THR A 24 4.90 7.62 2.25
CA THR A 24 6.32 7.96 2.18
C THR A 24 6.58 9.37 2.73
N THR A 25 5.76 10.34 2.30
CA THR A 25 5.87 11.74 2.72
C THR A 25 5.67 11.88 4.22
N PHE A 26 4.67 11.18 4.77
CA PHE A 26 4.42 11.20 6.20
C PHE A 26 5.50 10.45 6.99
N SER A 27 5.95 9.28 6.53
CA SER A 27 7.02 8.51 7.19
C SER A 27 8.33 9.29 7.34
N ALA A 28 8.63 10.19 6.40
CA ALA A 28 9.82 11.05 6.47
C ALA A 28 9.75 12.05 7.63
N LYS A 29 8.54 12.37 8.12
CA LYS A 29 8.28 13.23 9.28
C LYS A 29 8.30 12.45 10.59
N VAL A 30 8.20 11.12 10.56
CA VAL A 30 8.17 10.26 11.75
C VAL A 30 9.60 9.90 12.17
N PRO A 31 10.05 10.24 13.39
CA PRO A 31 11.37 9.83 13.87
C PRO A 31 11.50 8.31 13.86
N ALA A 32 12.66 7.80 13.40
CA ALA A 32 12.97 6.37 13.35
C ALA A 32 12.96 5.66 14.72
N GLN A 33 12.73 6.36 15.83
CA GLN A 33 12.61 5.76 17.17
C GLN A 33 11.14 5.63 17.63
N SER A 34 10.19 6.07 16.81
CA SER A 34 8.75 6.09 17.13
C SER A 34 8.06 4.73 16.87
N PHE A 35 8.83 3.64 16.87
CA PHE A 35 8.35 2.26 16.64
C PHE A 35 7.39 1.76 17.71
N MET A 36 7.30 2.44 18.84
CA MET A 36 6.38 2.09 19.92
C MET A 36 5.49 3.29 20.21
N SER A 37 4.20 3.10 19.98
CA SER A 37 3.06 3.83 20.55
C SER A 37 3.47 4.87 21.59
N ILE A 38 3.90 6.04 21.13
CA ILE A 38 4.09 7.17 22.01
C ILE A 38 2.67 7.59 22.41
N PRO A 39 2.35 7.77 23.69
CA PRO A 39 1.15 8.50 24.09
C PRO A 39 1.29 9.92 23.50
N GLY A 40 0.63 10.17 22.36
CA GLY A 40 0.86 11.39 21.55
C GLY A 40 1.69 11.18 20.28
N GLY A 41 1.72 9.98 19.69
CA GLY A 41 2.35 9.72 18.39
C GLY A 41 1.96 10.76 17.34
N ILE A 42 2.91 11.09 16.45
CA ILE A 42 2.69 12.04 15.36
C ILE A 42 1.56 11.47 14.51
N ARG A 43 0.44 12.20 14.44
CA ARG A 43 -0.66 11.88 13.53
C ARG A 43 -0.51 12.67 12.23
N PRO A 44 -1.01 12.15 11.09
CA PRO A 44 -1.14 12.95 9.89
C PRO A 44 -1.96 14.20 10.15
N GLN A 45 -1.68 15.26 9.40
CA GLN A 45 -2.56 16.43 9.40
C GLN A 45 -3.91 16.04 8.80
N GLU A 46 -4.97 16.74 9.21
CA GLU A 46 -6.33 16.49 8.71
C GLU A 46 -6.38 16.57 7.17
N GLU A 47 -5.68 17.53 6.58
CA GLU A 47 -5.53 17.66 5.12
C GLU A 47 -4.89 16.43 4.45
N ASP A 48 -3.90 15.80 5.11
CA ASP A 48 -3.22 14.61 4.59
C ASP A 48 -4.18 13.40 4.65
N VAL A 49 -4.98 13.29 5.71
CA VAL A 49 -6.00 12.23 5.86
C VAL A 49 -7.12 12.40 4.85
N GLU A 50 -7.66 13.61 4.70
CA GLU A 50 -8.74 13.90 3.74
C GLU A 50 -8.30 13.59 2.30
N SER A 51 -7.08 13.97 1.91
CA SER A 51 -6.54 13.65 0.59
C SER A 51 -6.38 12.14 0.36
N TYR A 52 -5.94 11.42 1.39
CA TYR A 52 -5.83 9.97 1.37
C TYR A 52 -7.21 9.31 1.23
N GLU A 53 -8.17 9.76 2.04
CA GLU A 53 -9.55 9.28 2.06
C GLU A 53 -10.26 9.53 0.72
N GLU A 54 -10.11 10.71 0.14
CA GLU A 54 -10.65 11.04 -1.19
C GLU A 54 -10.13 10.05 -2.25
N THR A 55 -8.83 9.75 -2.21
CA THR A 55 -8.20 8.79 -3.13
C THR A 55 -8.80 7.38 -2.97
N VAL A 56 -8.99 6.93 -1.73
CA VAL A 56 -9.60 5.62 -1.43
C VAL A 56 -11.05 5.55 -1.89
N TYR A 57 -11.87 6.57 -1.61
CA TYR A 57 -13.27 6.55 -2.02
C TYR A 57 -13.46 6.74 -3.52
N ARG A 58 -12.65 7.58 -4.16
CA ARG A 58 -12.63 7.72 -5.62
C ARG A 58 -12.33 6.39 -6.29
N PHE A 59 -11.39 5.62 -5.75
CA PHE A 59 -11.12 4.27 -6.21
C PHE A 59 -12.32 3.35 -5.97
N ARG A 60 -12.87 3.33 -4.76
CA ARG A 60 -13.99 2.43 -4.39
C ARG A 60 -15.21 2.61 -5.28
N ASP A 61 -15.52 3.85 -5.66
CA ASP A 61 -16.64 4.17 -6.55
C ASP A 61 -16.44 3.62 -7.98
N ARG A 62 -15.18 3.47 -8.41
CA ARG A 62 -14.80 3.11 -9.78
C ARG A 62 -14.18 1.71 -9.95
N ALA A 63 -13.89 1.01 -8.85
CA ALA A 63 -13.12 -0.24 -8.83
C ALA A 63 -13.72 -1.38 -9.69
N GLY A 64 -15.00 -1.29 -10.03
CA GLY A 64 -15.69 -2.33 -10.79
C GLY A 64 -15.67 -3.68 -10.06
N ILE A 65 -15.92 -4.77 -10.78
CA ILE A 65 -15.86 -6.12 -10.19
C ILE A 65 -14.40 -6.60 -10.12
N THR A 66 -13.59 -6.27 -11.13
CA THR A 66 -12.20 -6.74 -11.30
C THR A 66 -11.30 -6.33 -10.15
N TYR A 67 -11.41 -5.09 -9.67
CA TYR A 67 -10.53 -4.54 -8.63
C TYR A 67 -11.22 -4.37 -7.27
N LYS A 68 -12.45 -4.88 -7.12
CA LYS A 68 -13.24 -4.77 -5.88
C LYS A 68 -12.50 -5.29 -4.64
N ALA A 69 -11.66 -6.31 -4.82
CA ALA A 69 -10.88 -6.92 -3.75
C ALA A 69 -9.77 -5.99 -3.19
N LEU A 70 -9.40 -4.93 -3.91
CA LEU A 70 -8.44 -3.92 -3.44
C LEU A 70 -9.08 -2.89 -2.51
N SER A 71 -10.39 -2.63 -2.63
CA SER A 71 -11.10 -1.64 -1.80
C SER A 71 -10.95 -1.87 -0.29
N PRO A 72 -11.15 -3.09 0.26
CA PRO A 72 -10.94 -3.31 1.69
C PRO A 72 -9.47 -3.13 2.12
N LEU A 73 -8.51 -3.40 1.23
CA LEU A 73 -7.08 -3.19 1.54
C LEU A 73 -6.76 -1.69 1.66
N PHE A 74 -7.31 -0.88 0.77
CA PHE A 74 -7.12 0.57 0.81
C PHE A 74 -7.82 1.21 2.02
N LEU A 75 -8.99 0.69 2.42
CA LEU A 75 -9.66 1.12 3.65
C LEU A 75 -8.84 0.77 4.90
N ASN A 76 -8.32 -0.45 5.01
CA ASN A 76 -7.47 -0.84 6.14
C ASN A 76 -6.20 0.03 6.21
N SER A 77 -5.62 0.38 5.06
CA SER A 77 -4.49 1.30 4.98
C SER A 77 -4.85 2.71 5.45
N LEU A 78 -6.01 3.23 5.05
CA LEU A 78 -6.52 4.52 5.49
C LEU A 78 -6.74 4.56 7.01
N GLU A 79 -7.41 3.55 7.58
CA GLU A 79 -7.67 3.47 9.03
C GLU A 79 -6.37 3.48 9.84
N ALA A 80 -5.36 2.74 9.39
CA ALA A 80 -4.04 2.75 10.01
C ALA A 80 -3.34 4.10 9.87
N PHE A 81 -3.43 4.73 8.69
CA PHE A 81 -2.85 6.05 8.43
C PHE A 81 -3.49 7.12 9.32
N GLU A 82 -4.82 7.19 9.39
CA GLU A 82 -5.59 8.11 10.25
C GLU A 82 -5.23 7.94 11.73
N ALA A 83 -5.01 6.70 12.18
CA ALA A 83 -4.57 6.40 13.53
C ALA A 83 -3.10 6.81 13.83
N GLY A 84 -2.36 7.30 12.82
CA GLY A 84 -0.93 7.59 12.91
C GLY A 84 -0.04 6.35 12.89
N LYS A 85 -0.59 5.19 12.53
CA LYS A 85 0.10 3.90 12.46
C LYS A 85 0.56 3.61 11.03
N VAL A 86 1.49 4.41 10.55
CA VAL A 86 2.00 4.36 9.17
C VAL A 86 2.54 2.99 8.78
N PHE A 87 3.22 2.33 9.71
CA PHE A 87 3.76 0.99 9.48
C PHE A 87 2.64 -0.05 9.34
N ASP A 88 1.53 0.10 10.06
CA ASP A 88 0.36 -0.76 9.91
C ASP A 88 -0.40 -0.48 8.60
N ALA A 89 -0.20 0.70 7.99
CA ALA A 89 -0.76 1.05 6.69
C ALA A 89 0.00 0.44 5.50
N VAL A 90 1.25 -0.01 5.70
CA VAL A 90 2.09 -0.57 4.62
C VAL A 90 1.63 -1.98 4.18
N PRO A 91 1.38 -2.96 5.06
CA PRO A 91 1.01 -4.32 4.66
C PRO A 91 -0.24 -4.42 3.78
N PRO A 92 -1.34 -3.69 4.02
CA PRO A 92 -2.50 -3.72 3.12
C PRO A 92 -2.15 -3.27 1.69
N LEU A 93 -1.28 -2.27 1.53
CA LEU A 93 -0.84 -1.83 0.20
C LEU A 93 0.11 -2.83 -0.47
N GLN A 94 0.95 -3.54 0.30
CA GLN A 94 1.76 -4.65 -0.22
C GLN A 94 0.87 -5.78 -0.75
N GLN A 95 -0.15 -6.15 0.03
CA GLN A 95 -1.14 -7.13 -0.41
C GLN A 95 -1.90 -6.67 -1.66
N ALA A 96 -2.15 -5.37 -1.82
CA ALA A 96 -2.77 -4.82 -3.02
C ALA A 96 -1.86 -4.99 -4.26
N VAL A 97 -0.55 -4.75 -4.12
CA VAL A 97 0.43 -5.04 -5.18
C VAL A 97 0.41 -6.53 -5.56
N GLU A 98 0.41 -7.42 -4.58
CA GLU A 98 0.37 -8.87 -4.81
C GLU A 98 -0.91 -9.29 -5.54
N GLN A 99 -2.06 -8.70 -5.18
CA GLN A 99 -3.31 -8.94 -5.90
C GLN A 99 -3.25 -8.47 -7.36
N LEU A 100 -2.62 -7.33 -7.67
CA LEU A 100 -2.41 -6.90 -9.06
C LEU A 100 -1.55 -7.90 -9.83
N VAL A 101 -0.47 -8.40 -9.22
CA VAL A 101 0.36 -9.44 -9.83
C VAL A 101 -0.44 -10.72 -10.06
N GLN A 102 -1.31 -11.11 -9.13
CA GLN A 102 -2.15 -12.29 -9.28
C GLN A 102 -3.20 -12.11 -10.38
N LEU A 103 -3.85 -10.94 -10.47
CA LEU A 103 -4.78 -10.61 -11.56
C LEU A 103 -4.09 -10.71 -12.93
N HIS A 104 -2.81 -10.36 -12.99
CA HIS A 104 -2.01 -10.54 -14.20
C HIS A 104 -1.76 -12.01 -14.54
N LYS A 105 -1.32 -12.79 -13.55
CA LYS A 105 -1.04 -14.22 -13.70
C LYS A 105 -2.29 -15.03 -14.06
N ASP A 106 -3.44 -14.65 -13.53
CA ASP A 106 -4.75 -15.23 -13.83
C ASP A 106 -5.30 -14.79 -15.20
N GLU A 107 -4.56 -13.97 -15.96
CA GLU A 107 -4.97 -13.37 -17.23
C GLU A 107 -6.27 -12.54 -17.16
N LYS A 108 -6.71 -12.17 -15.95
CA LYS A 108 -7.88 -11.31 -15.72
C LYS A 108 -7.60 -9.86 -16.11
N VAL A 109 -6.35 -9.43 -15.98
CA VAL A 109 -5.86 -8.10 -16.39
C VAL A 109 -4.52 -8.25 -17.08
N GLN A 110 -4.36 -7.67 -18.26
CA GLN A 110 -3.07 -7.67 -18.96
C GLN A 110 -2.36 -6.34 -18.75
N PHE A 111 -1.33 -6.33 -17.90
CA PHE A 111 -0.46 -5.18 -17.74
C PHE A 111 0.62 -5.19 -18.81
N ASN A 112 0.81 -4.07 -19.48
CA ASN A 112 1.92 -3.87 -20.39
C ASN A 112 3.26 -3.78 -19.62
N LYS A 113 4.39 -3.79 -20.34
CA LYS A 113 5.72 -3.77 -19.71
C LYS A 113 5.92 -2.57 -18.79
N ALA A 114 5.49 -1.38 -19.19
CA ALA A 114 5.66 -0.17 -18.39
C ALA A 114 4.82 -0.21 -17.10
N GLU A 115 3.61 -0.77 -17.16
CA GLU A 115 2.75 -0.99 -16.00
C GLU A 115 3.35 -2.01 -15.03
N GLN A 116 3.89 -3.12 -15.54
CA GLN A 116 4.60 -4.10 -14.71
C GLN A 116 5.82 -3.51 -14.03
N ASP A 117 6.60 -2.69 -14.73
CA ASP A 117 7.76 -2.01 -14.15
C ASP A 117 7.32 -1.02 -13.05
N ARG A 118 6.23 -0.28 -13.26
CA ARG A 118 5.64 0.57 -12.21
C ARG A 118 5.20 -0.25 -11.00
N ILE A 119 4.51 -1.38 -11.19
CA ILE A 119 4.08 -2.25 -10.09
C ILE A 119 5.30 -2.74 -9.28
N ARG A 120 6.39 -3.13 -9.96
CA ARG A 120 7.66 -3.49 -9.29
C ARG A 120 8.22 -2.32 -8.50
N ASP A 121 8.24 -1.11 -9.06
CA ASP A 121 8.74 0.07 -8.35
C ASP A 121 7.92 0.38 -7.09
N LEU A 122 6.59 0.26 -7.17
CA LEU A 122 5.69 0.44 -6.03
C LEU A 122 5.97 -0.58 -4.92
N TYR A 123 6.19 -1.85 -5.28
CA TYR A 123 6.59 -2.90 -4.33
C TYR A 123 7.88 -2.53 -3.59
N HIS A 124 8.93 -2.11 -4.32
CA HIS A 124 10.21 -1.74 -3.72
C HIS A 124 10.10 -0.50 -2.82
N ARG A 125 9.26 0.48 -3.18
CA ARG A 125 9.00 1.65 -2.33
C ARG A 125 8.35 1.25 -1.02
N LEU A 126 7.31 0.42 -1.06
CA LEU A 126 6.66 -0.10 0.15
C LEU A 126 7.64 -0.90 1.03
N HIS A 127 8.49 -1.74 0.42
CA HIS A 127 9.50 -2.52 1.16
C HIS A 127 10.51 -1.63 1.89
N LYS A 128 10.92 -0.51 1.28
CA LYS A 128 11.82 0.47 1.93
C LYS A 128 11.18 1.21 3.10
N LEU A 129 9.86 1.38 3.12
CA LEU A 129 9.13 1.98 4.24
C LEU A 129 9.09 1.05 5.45
N PHE A 130 9.24 -0.26 5.25
CA PHE A 130 9.17 -1.25 6.32
C PHE A 130 10.25 -2.33 6.20
N PRO A 131 11.54 -1.97 6.42
CA PRO A 131 12.64 -2.92 6.32
C PRO A 131 12.62 -3.98 7.44
N GLU A 132 12.00 -3.70 8.59
CA GLU A 132 12.04 -4.58 9.77
C GLU A 132 11.02 -5.73 9.79
N ALA A 133 9.99 -5.74 8.92
CA ALA A 133 9.13 -6.91 8.73
C ALA A 133 9.86 -8.13 8.16
N ASN A 134 11.05 -7.93 7.60
CA ASN A 134 11.93 -8.96 7.08
C ASN A 134 13.16 -9.18 7.97
N LYS A 135 13.03 -9.07 9.31
CA LYS A 135 13.87 -9.96 10.13
C LYS A 135 13.28 -11.36 9.95
N PRO A 136 13.95 -12.29 9.25
CA PRO A 136 13.51 -13.67 9.30
C PRO A 136 13.44 -14.06 10.77
N GLU A 137 12.25 -14.36 11.25
CA GLU A 137 12.00 -14.97 12.54
C GLU A 137 12.44 -16.45 12.44
N VAL A 138 13.71 -16.66 12.10
CA VAL A 138 14.36 -17.96 12.12
C VAL A 138 15.72 -17.73 12.75
N ASP A 139 15.73 -17.83 14.08
CA ASP A 139 16.92 -18.08 14.86
C ASP A 139 17.38 -19.51 14.53
N LEU A 140 18.10 -19.69 13.42
CA LEU A 140 18.82 -20.93 13.19
C LEU A 140 20.04 -20.91 14.12
N PRO A 141 20.21 -21.90 15.02
CA PRO A 141 21.39 -21.96 15.86
C PRO A 141 22.64 -22.00 14.97
N PRO A 142 23.74 -21.35 15.38
CA PRO A 142 24.96 -21.31 14.59
C PRO A 142 25.43 -22.73 14.30
N PRO A 143 26.03 -22.98 13.12
CA PRO A 143 26.45 -24.31 12.73
C PRO A 143 27.43 -24.86 13.76
N THR A 144 27.03 -25.93 14.44
CA THR A 144 27.93 -26.71 15.29
C THR A 144 29.07 -27.18 14.42
N THR A 145 30.25 -26.61 14.66
CA THR A 145 31.50 -27.10 14.07
C THR A 145 31.81 -28.43 14.74
N TYR A 146 31.83 -29.51 13.95
CA TYR A 146 32.44 -30.79 14.32
C TYR A 146 33.83 -30.87 13.69
#